data_AF-A0A530CAJ5-F1
#
_entry.id   AF-A0A530CAJ5-F1
#
_cell.length_a   1.000
_cell.length_b   1.000
_cell.length_c   1.000
_cell.angle_alpha   90.00
_cell.angle_beta   90.00
_cell.angle_gamma   90.00
#
_symmetry.space_group_name_H-M   'P 1'
#
loop_
_entity.id
_entity.type
_entity.pdbx_description
1 polymer ?
#
loop_
_entity_poly.entity_id
_entity_poly.type
_entity_poly.pdbx_seq_one_letter_code
_entity_poly.pdbx_strand_id
1 'polypeptide(L)'
;MSYLNPLVLDNGVQYIKDHGNRLHICSAEPADYAGTLAVSLGTKNTPAVSVPADRAPSGRKVTVSAIADGAVSANGNASHWALVDTVNSRLLAAKALDAVLAMNNGDTFTLPAFDIGIPGPA
;
A
#
# COMPACT_ATOMS: atom_id res chain seq x y z
N MET A 1 13.31 -9.29 -24.18
CA MET A 1 13.32 -8.32 -23.07
C MET A 1 14.74 -8.24 -22.53
N SER A 2 15.20 -7.08 -22.07
CA SER A 2 16.52 -6.95 -21.46
C SER A 2 16.56 -7.65 -20.10
N TYR A 3 17.68 -8.31 -19.78
CA TYR A 3 17.91 -8.81 -18.42
C TYR A 3 18.12 -7.65 -17.45
N LEU A 4 17.43 -7.70 -16.31
CA LEU A 4 17.64 -6.78 -15.19
C LEU A 4 18.21 -7.55 -14.01
N ASN A 5 19.29 -7.05 -13.43
CA ASN A 5 19.83 -7.61 -12.20
C ASN A 5 18.79 -7.46 -11.06
N PRO A 6 18.59 -8.47 -10.19
CA PRO A 6 17.69 -8.38 -9.05
C PRO A 6 17.87 -7.11 -8.20
N LEU A 7 19.11 -6.61 -8.07
CA LEU A 7 19.41 -5.37 -7.34
C LEU A 7 18.67 -4.15 -7.92
N VAL A 8 18.47 -4.10 -9.24
CA VAL A 8 17.73 -3.00 -9.90
C VAL A 8 16.26 -3.04 -9.48
N LEU A 9 15.68 -4.23 -9.43
CA LEU A 9 14.29 -4.43 -9.00
C LEU A 9 14.15 -4.21 -7.48
N ASP A 10 15.14 -4.62 -6.71
CA ASP A 10 15.22 -4.38 -5.27
C ASP A 10 15.18 -2.90 -4.95
N ASN A 11 15.97 -2.07 -5.63
CA ASN A 11 15.96 -0.63 -5.41
C ASN A 11 14.56 -0.01 -5.61
N GLY A 12 13.78 -0.55 -6.56
CA GLY A 12 12.40 -0.11 -6.78
C GLY A 12 11.48 -0.41 -5.60
N VAL A 13 11.50 -1.64 -5.10
CA VAL A 13 10.65 -2.03 -3.94
C VAL A 13 11.21 -1.56 -2.60
N GLN A 14 12.53 -1.35 -2.51
CA GLN A 14 13.22 -0.74 -1.37
C GLN A 14 12.75 0.71 -1.18
N TYR A 15 12.51 1.45 -2.28
CA TYR A 15 11.94 2.79 -2.20
C TYR A 15 10.60 2.80 -1.44
N ILE A 16 9.76 1.78 -1.65
CA ILE A 16 8.48 1.63 -0.94
C ILE A 16 8.70 1.43 0.56
N LYS A 17 9.67 0.59 0.93
CA LYS A 17 10.03 0.37 2.34
C LYS A 17 10.49 1.66 3.02
N ASP A 18 11.34 2.42 2.35
CA ASP A 18 12.00 3.57 2.96
C ASP A 18 11.08 4.80 3.07
N HIS A 19 10.10 4.92 2.17
CA HIS A 19 9.25 6.12 2.07
C HIS A 19 7.78 5.87 2.42
N GLY A 20 7.30 4.62 2.39
CA GLY A 20 5.92 4.26 2.69
C GLY A 20 5.61 4.40 4.18
N ASN A 21 5.10 5.57 4.57
CA ASN A 21 4.94 5.93 5.98
C ASN A 21 3.49 6.06 6.44
N ARG A 22 2.53 6.00 5.53
CA ARG A 22 1.09 5.98 5.86
C ARG A 22 0.30 5.17 4.84
N LEU A 23 -0.57 4.30 5.34
CA LEU A 23 -1.56 3.60 4.53
C LEU A 23 -2.93 4.23 4.76
N HIS A 24 -3.65 4.49 3.68
CA HIS A 24 -5.02 4.97 3.68
C HIS A 24 -5.96 3.86 3.23
N ILE A 25 -7.10 3.71 3.91
CA ILE A 25 -8.24 2.98 3.39
C ILE A 25 -9.14 3.97 2.67
N CYS A 26 -9.54 3.65 1.43
CA CYS A 26 -10.09 4.62 0.46
C CYS A 26 -11.43 4.15 -0.11
N SER A 27 -12.31 5.10 -0.44
CA SER A 27 -13.61 4.82 -1.06
C SER A 27 -13.54 4.60 -2.58
N ALA A 28 -12.44 4.98 -3.22
CA ALA A 28 -12.14 4.75 -4.64
C ALA A 28 -10.60 4.66 -4.84
N GLU A 29 -10.16 4.24 -6.02
CA GLU A 29 -8.73 4.23 -6.38
C GLU A 29 -8.21 5.66 -6.55
N PRO A 30 -7.20 6.09 -5.76
CA PRO A 30 -6.63 7.41 -5.92
C PRO A 30 -5.65 7.48 -7.09
N ALA A 31 -5.69 8.59 -7.83
CA ALA A 31 -4.77 8.84 -8.94
C ALA A 31 -3.40 9.37 -8.49
N ASP A 32 -3.34 10.07 -7.36
CA ASP A 32 -2.14 10.68 -6.81
C ASP A 32 -2.24 10.88 -5.29
N TYR A 33 -1.27 11.58 -4.70
CA TYR A 33 -1.25 11.87 -3.27
C TYR A 33 -2.44 12.73 -2.83
N ALA A 34 -2.77 13.80 -3.56
CA ALA A 34 -3.89 14.67 -3.23
C ALA A 34 -5.23 13.95 -3.37
N GLY A 35 -5.37 13.14 -4.42
CA GLY A 35 -6.49 12.25 -4.64
C GLY A 35 -6.67 11.25 -3.51
N THR A 36 -5.57 10.71 -2.96
CA THR A 36 -5.62 9.79 -1.81
C THR A 36 -6.26 10.45 -0.60
N LEU A 37 -5.92 11.72 -0.32
CA LEU A 37 -6.52 12.46 0.80
C LEU A 37 -8.02 12.74 0.57
N ALA A 38 -8.42 12.98 -0.68
CA ALA A 38 -9.82 13.26 -1.02
C ALA A 38 -10.76 12.06 -0.83
N VAL A 39 -10.24 10.83 -0.97
CA VAL A 39 -11.04 9.59 -0.87
C VAL A 39 -10.75 8.77 0.39
N SER A 40 -9.94 9.28 1.32
CA SER A 40 -9.55 8.55 2.52
C SER A 40 -10.69 8.47 3.54
N LEU A 41 -10.95 7.25 4.02
CA LEU A 41 -11.91 6.97 5.10
C LEU A 41 -11.22 6.66 6.45
N GLY A 42 -9.93 6.34 6.41
CA GLY A 42 -9.14 6.00 7.59
C GLY A 42 -7.67 5.80 7.23
N THR A 43 -6.82 5.72 8.25
CA THR A 43 -5.38 5.61 8.08
C THR A 43 -4.72 4.65 9.07
N LYS A 44 -3.62 4.03 8.63
CA LYS A 44 -2.61 3.42 9.49
C LYS A 44 -1.31 4.20 9.33
N ASN A 45 -0.86 4.81 10.41
CA ASN A 45 0.45 5.43 10.47
C ASN A 45 1.54 4.35 10.61
N THR A 46 2.68 4.58 9.97
CA THR A 46 3.89 3.75 10.05
C THR A 46 3.59 2.25 9.85
N PRO A 47 3.00 1.84 8.72
CA PRO A 47 2.79 0.42 8.43
C PRO A 47 4.14 -0.30 8.35
N ALA A 48 4.22 -1.51 8.89
CA ALA A 48 5.46 -2.30 8.84
C ALA A 48 5.64 -2.92 7.44
N VAL A 49 6.69 -2.48 6.74
CA VAL A 49 7.06 -2.98 5.41
C VAL A 49 8.34 -3.82 5.51
N SER A 50 8.30 -5.05 5.00
CA SER A 50 9.46 -5.95 5.01
C SER A 50 10.63 -5.41 4.20
N VAL A 51 11.80 -6.03 4.34
CA VAL A 51 12.89 -5.87 3.36
C VAL A 51 12.50 -6.48 2.01
N PRO A 52 13.14 -6.07 0.90
CA PRO A 52 12.96 -6.70 -0.40
C PRO A 52 13.23 -8.21 -0.36
N ALA A 53 12.39 -8.98 -1.07
CA ALA A 53 12.49 -10.42 -1.19
C ALA A 53 12.07 -10.88 -2.58
N ASP A 54 12.36 -12.14 -2.90
CA ASP A 54 11.93 -12.76 -4.16
C ASP A 54 10.40 -12.83 -4.26
N ARG A 55 9.90 -12.52 -5.45
CA ARG A 55 8.50 -12.70 -5.83
C ARG A 55 8.35 -13.98 -6.63
N ALA A 56 7.32 -14.77 -6.33
CA ALA A 56 6.92 -15.91 -7.16
C ALA A 56 5.87 -15.46 -8.22
N PRO A 57 5.94 -15.94 -9.47
CA PRO A 57 6.96 -16.83 -10.03
C PRO A 57 8.29 -16.15 -10.37
N SER A 58 8.31 -14.83 -10.55
CA SER A 58 9.55 -14.05 -10.76
C SER A 58 9.38 -12.58 -10.34
N GLY A 59 10.51 -11.91 -10.08
CA GLY A 59 10.57 -10.48 -9.72
C GLY A 59 10.93 -10.23 -8.26
N ARG A 60 10.70 -9.00 -7.77
CA ARG A 60 11.01 -8.58 -6.40
C ARG A 60 9.79 -7.95 -5.73
N LYS A 61 9.67 -8.13 -4.42
CA LYS A 61 8.54 -7.63 -3.62
C LYS A 61 8.95 -7.15 -2.25
N VAL A 62 8.06 -6.38 -1.64
CA VAL A 62 7.99 -6.13 -0.20
C VAL A 62 6.61 -6.56 0.31
N THR A 63 6.53 -6.93 1.57
CA THR A 63 5.28 -7.31 2.23
C THR A 63 4.91 -6.24 3.25
N VAL A 64 3.70 -5.70 3.13
CA VAL A 64 3.07 -4.91 4.19
C VAL A 64 2.50 -5.90 5.20
N SER A 65 2.90 -5.78 6.45
CA SER A 65 2.43 -6.63 7.54
C SER A 65 0.93 -6.40 7.78
N ALA A 66 0.27 -7.39 8.38
CA ALA A 66 -1.15 -7.26 8.71
C ALA A 66 -1.40 -6.01 9.57
N ILE A 67 -2.49 -5.31 9.26
CA ILE A 67 -2.94 -4.14 10.00
C ILE A 67 -4.06 -4.61 10.92
N ALA A 68 -3.92 -4.35 12.22
CA ALA A 68 -4.92 -4.69 13.22
C ALA A 68 -5.59 -3.47 13.85
N ASP A 69 -5.04 -2.28 13.61
CA ASP A 69 -5.30 -1.06 14.37
C ASP A 69 -5.28 0.18 13.46
N GLY A 70 -5.82 0.08 12.25
CA GLY A 70 -6.01 1.23 11.37
C GLY A 70 -7.16 2.09 11.87
N ALA A 71 -6.98 3.40 12.05
CA ALA A 71 -8.00 4.29 12.60
C ALA A 71 -8.94 4.78 11.49
N VAL A 72 -10.25 4.61 11.66
CA VAL A 72 -11.27 5.12 10.75
C VAL A 72 -11.68 6.53 11.17
N SER A 73 -11.61 7.48 10.24
CA SER A 73 -11.89 8.90 10.47
C SER A 73 -13.11 9.43 9.72
N ALA A 74 -13.70 8.63 8.82
CA ALA A 74 -14.91 9.01 8.09
C ALA A 74 -15.79 7.79 7.79
N ASN A 75 -17.09 8.03 7.70
CA ASN A 75 -18.06 7.02 7.30
C ASN A 75 -17.99 6.77 5.81
N GLY A 76 -18.14 5.51 5.37
CA GLY A 76 -18.26 5.19 3.96
C GLY A 76 -17.99 3.73 3.64
N ASN A 77 -17.97 3.41 2.35
CA ASN A 77 -17.63 2.09 1.85
C ASN A 77 -16.20 2.12 1.32
N ALA A 78 -15.29 1.48 2.04
CA ALA A 78 -13.92 1.30 1.59
C ALA A 78 -13.85 0.23 0.50
N SER A 79 -13.18 0.56 -0.59
CA SER A 79 -12.99 -0.33 -1.74
C SER A 79 -11.52 -0.49 -2.14
N HIS A 80 -10.64 0.40 -1.69
CA HIS A 80 -9.21 0.40 -2.03
C HIS A 80 -8.34 0.68 -0.81
N TRP A 81 -7.07 0.33 -0.90
CA TRP A 81 -6.02 0.87 -0.03
C TRP A 81 -5.01 1.66 -0.87
N ALA A 82 -4.33 2.61 -0.22
CA ALA A 82 -3.25 3.39 -0.81
C ALA A 82 -2.11 3.58 0.19
N LEU A 83 -0.88 3.25 -0.21
CA LEU A 83 0.33 3.50 0.56
C LEU A 83 1.00 4.76 0.02
N VAL A 84 1.28 5.71 0.90
CA VAL A 84 1.81 7.03 0.53
C VAL A 84 3.10 7.36 1.27
N ASP A 85 3.84 8.27 0.67
CA ASP A 85 4.92 9.03 1.27
C ASP A 85 4.41 10.43 1.61
N THR A 86 4.17 10.66 2.89
CA THR A 86 3.67 11.95 3.39
C THR A 86 4.75 13.04 3.44
N VAL A 87 6.04 12.69 3.35
CA VAL A 87 7.15 13.65 3.37
C VAL A 87 7.31 14.30 2.01
N ASN A 88 7.30 13.48 0.95
CA ASN A 88 7.47 13.96 -0.42
C ASN A 88 6.15 14.13 -1.19
N SER A 89 4.99 13.91 -0.53
CA SER A 89 3.65 13.99 -1.13
C SER A 89 3.49 13.09 -2.35
N ARG A 90 3.77 11.79 -2.20
CA ARG A 90 3.71 10.80 -3.30
C ARG A 90 2.77 9.66 -2.97
N LEU A 91 2.01 9.23 -3.98
CA LEU A 91 1.34 7.93 -3.98
C LEU A 91 2.35 6.87 -4.42
N LEU A 92 2.57 5.85 -3.59
CA LEU A 92 3.57 4.80 -3.87
C LEU A 92 2.93 3.54 -4.44
N ALA A 93 1.77 3.16 -3.92
CA ALA A 93 1.02 2.01 -4.39
C ALA A 93 -0.45 2.14 -3.99
N ALA A 94 -1.34 1.60 -4.80
CA ALA A 94 -2.74 1.42 -4.47
C ALA A 94 -3.25 0.10 -5.05
N LYS A 95 -4.30 -0.46 -4.47
CA LYS A 95 -5.00 -1.63 -5.00
C LYS A 95 -6.43 -1.69 -4.45
N ALA A 96 -7.33 -2.28 -5.23
CA ALA A 96 -8.64 -2.69 -4.74
C ALA A 96 -8.53 -3.72 -3.60
N LEU A 97 -9.48 -3.65 -2.67
CA LEU A 97 -9.73 -4.67 -1.65
C LEU A 97 -10.45 -5.86 -2.28
N ASP A 98 -10.29 -7.04 -1.68
CA ASP A 98 -10.99 -8.25 -2.14
C ASP A 98 -12.51 -8.19 -1.86
N ALA A 99 -12.91 -7.38 -0.88
CA ALA A 99 -14.30 -7.08 -0.58
C ALA A 99 -14.44 -5.63 -0.10
N VAL A 100 -15.61 -5.03 -0.37
CA VAL A 100 -15.96 -3.71 0.16
C VAL A 100 -16.17 -3.81 1.67
N LEU A 101 -15.58 -2.88 2.42
CA LEU A 101 -15.70 -2.81 3.88
C LEU A 101 -16.50 -1.57 4.26
N ALA A 102 -17.55 -1.74 5.07
CA ALA A 102 -18.24 -0.60 5.68
C ALA A 102 -17.36 -0.01 6.78
N MET A 103 -17.17 1.31 6.73
CA MET A 103 -16.34 2.08 7.63
C MET A 103 -17.23 3.03 8.42
N ASN A 104 -17.08 3.04 9.74
CA ASN A 104 -17.72 3.98 10.63
C ASN A 104 -16.65 4.78 11.38
N ASN A 105 -16.81 6.09 11.42
CA ASN A 105 -15.89 7.00 12.08
C ASN A 105 -15.74 6.64 13.57
N GLY A 106 -14.50 6.51 14.03
CA GLY A 106 -14.16 6.07 15.38
C GLY A 106 -13.86 4.58 15.50
N ASP A 107 -14.17 3.77 14.48
CA ASP A 107 -13.83 2.35 14.46
C ASP A 107 -12.36 2.11 14.07
N THR A 108 -11.94 0.85 14.18
CA THR A 108 -10.68 0.37 13.66
C THR A 108 -10.89 -0.55 12.47
N PHE A 109 -10.11 -0.40 11.41
CA PHE A 109 -10.06 -1.34 10.29
C PHE A 109 -8.86 -2.29 10.41
N THR A 110 -9.03 -3.49 9.85
CA THR A 110 -7.97 -4.48 9.73
C THR A 110 -7.73 -4.83 8.27
N LEU A 111 -6.50 -5.21 7.94
CA LEU A 111 -6.13 -5.77 6.65
C LEU A 111 -5.20 -6.97 6.86
N PRO A 112 -5.36 -8.07 6.11
CA PRO A 112 -4.37 -9.13 6.10
C PRO A 112 -3.03 -8.60 5.57
N ALA A 113 -1.94 -9.33 5.80
CA ALA A 113 -0.67 -9.02 5.16
C ALA A 113 -0.79 -9.15 3.64
N PHE A 114 -0.13 -8.27 2.89
CA PHE A 114 -0.18 -8.27 1.43
C PHE A 114 1.15 -7.83 0.81
N ASP A 115 1.37 -8.27 -0.42
CA ASP A 115 2.59 -8.00 -1.16
C ASP A 115 2.43 -6.83 -2.14
N ILE A 116 3.48 -6.03 -2.27
CA ILE A 116 3.66 -5.04 -3.34
C ILE A 116 4.96 -5.40 -4.04
N GLY A 117 4.95 -5.52 -5.37
CA GLY A 117 6.16 -5.92 -6.06
C GLY A 117 6.17 -5.64 -7.55
N ILE A 118 7.37 -5.72 -8.10
CA ILE A 118 7.65 -5.57 -9.53
C ILE A 118 7.76 -6.98 -10.12
N PRO A 119 6.94 -7.36 -11.11
CA PRO A 119 7.05 -8.65 -11.76
C PRO A 119 8.37 -8.75 -12.52
N GLY A 120 8.99 -9.92 -12.50
CA GLY A 120 10.18 -10.21 -13.30
C GLY A 120 9.82 -10.64 -14.72
N PRO A 121 10.81 -10.73 -15.62
CA PRO A 121 10.63 -11.46 -16.87
C PRO A 121 10.23 -12.92 -16.59
N ALA A 122 9.37 -13.46 -17.45
CA ALA A 122 8.98 -14.87 -17.45
C ALA A 122 10.07 -15.74 -18.11
#